data_AF-E4WTH1-F1
#
_entry.id   AF-E4WTH1-F1
#
_cell.length_a   1.000
_cell.length_b   1.000
_cell.length_c   1.000
_cell.angle_alpha   90.00
_cell.angle_beta   90.00
_cell.angle_gamma   90.00
#
_symmetry.space_group_name_H-M   'P 1'
#
loop_
_entity.id
_entity.type
_entity.pdbx_description
1 polymer ?
#
loop_
_entity_poly.entity_id
_entity_poly.type
_entity_poly.pdbx_seq_one_letter_code
_entity_poly.pdbx_strand_id
1 'polypeptide(L)'
;MKTSIIFAAAASAASTAIELAGASGTWTSPGYPAYKGNCHQRYYKAVGPKEVLVLDFEHVDIEFDESCTFDFLMINGQKICQESGSNLETTITSTTASTTTTPYITEMQVVDSFKPLCLVEDLDALFHTDSIFNYAGFKINWEIKDLCSYKCMQADILAKQAANC
;
A
#
# COMPACT_ATOMS: atom_id res chain seq x y z
N MET A 1 36.90 -15.90 -14.66
CA MET A 1 36.06 -15.25 -15.67
C MET A 1 34.67 -15.10 -15.08
N LYS A 2 34.25 -13.88 -14.74
CA LYS A 2 32.89 -13.59 -14.24
C LYS A 2 32.02 -13.29 -15.46
N THR A 3 31.09 -14.18 -15.77
CA THR A 3 30.10 -13.95 -16.82
C THR A 3 28.94 -13.19 -16.21
N SER A 4 28.85 -11.89 -16.46
CA SER A 4 27.68 -11.09 -16.10
C SER A 4 26.59 -11.36 -17.13
N ILE A 5 25.52 -12.02 -16.70
CA ILE A 5 24.31 -12.19 -17.52
C ILE A 5 23.46 -10.94 -17.27
N ILE A 6 23.38 -10.07 -18.28
CA ILE A 6 22.45 -8.94 -18.27
C ILE A 6 21.08 -9.51 -18.64
N PHE A 7 20.14 -9.53 -17.69
CA PHE A 7 18.74 -9.75 -18.03
C PHE A 7 18.19 -8.46 -18.63
N ALA A 8 17.94 -8.47 -19.94
CA ALA A 8 17.13 -7.45 -20.59
C ALA A 8 15.66 -7.71 -20.24
N ALA A 9 15.09 -6.87 -19.37
CA ALA A 9 13.65 -6.86 -19.15
C ALA A 9 12.96 -6.36 -20.42
N ALA A 10 12.08 -7.18 -20.98
CA ALA A 10 11.23 -6.80 -22.11
C ALA A 10 10.24 -5.73 -21.64
N ALA A 11 10.43 -4.49 -22.10
CA ALA A 11 9.49 -3.41 -21.87
C ALA A 11 8.23 -3.63 -22.73
N SER A 12 7.17 -4.13 -22.11
CA SER A 12 5.82 -4.21 -22.69
C SER A 12 5.01 -3.00 -22.20
N ALA A 13 4.67 -2.08 -23.13
CA ALA A 13 3.75 -0.94 -22.96
C ALA A 13 3.81 -0.26 -21.57
N ALA A 14 4.78 0.64 -21.37
CA ALA A 14 5.04 1.23 -20.08
C ALA A 14 3.93 2.21 -19.63
N SER A 15 3.00 1.73 -18.81
CA SER A 15 2.67 2.48 -17.60
C SER A 15 3.93 2.44 -16.73
N THR A 16 4.74 3.49 -16.77
CA THR A 16 5.98 3.54 -15.98
C THR A 16 5.59 3.70 -14.51
N ALA A 17 5.55 2.58 -13.78
CA ALA A 17 5.44 2.64 -12.34
C ALA A 17 6.63 3.44 -11.78
N ILE A 18 6.36 4.31 -10.82
CA ILE A 18 7.38 5.16 -10.17
C ILE A 18 7.96 4.40 -8.99
N GLU A 19 9.29 4.29 -8.91
CA GLU A 19 9.95 3.70 -7.76
C GLU A 19 9.97 4.66 -6.57
N LEU A 20 9.62 4.16 -5.38
CA LEU A 20 9.95 4.81 -4.12
C LEU A 20 11.42 4.54 -3.78
N ALA A 21 12.32 5.29 -4.40
CA ALA A 21 13.76 5.07 -4.28
C ALA A 21 14.31 5.45 -2.89
N GLY A 22 15.34 4.73 -2.43
CA GLY A 22 16.01 4.98 -1.13
C GLY A 22 15.52 4.07 0.00
N ALA A 23 15.97 4.36 1.24
CA ALA A 23 15.55 3.60 2.43
C ALA A 23 14.37 4.25 3.17
N SER A 24 14.08 5.52 2.91
CA SER A 24 12.94 6.24 3.45
C SER A 24 12.58 7.43 2.56
N GLY A 25 11.39 7.97 2.77
CA GLY A 25 10.95 9.17 2.08
C GLY A 25 9.52 9.56 2.40
N THR A 26 9.01 10.51 1.62
CA THR A 26 7.60 10.92 1.64
C THR A 26 6.99 10.62 0.27
N TRP A 27 5.83 10.00 0.27
CA TRP A 27 5.05 9.62 -0.90
C TRP A 27 3.73 10.39 -0.89
N THR A 28 3.50 11.20 -1.92
CA THR A 28 2.30 12.02 -2.05
C THR A 28 1.55 11.72 -3.34
N SER A 29 0.24 11.97 -3.31
CA SER A 29 -0.56 12.06 -4.53
C SER A 29 0.04 13.10 -5.51
N PRO A 30 -0.06 12.90 -6.84
CA PRO A 30 0.40 13.88 -7.82
C PRO A 30 -0.32 15.23 -7.65
N GLY A 31 0.44 16.29 -7.36
CA GLY A 31 -0.10 17.64 -7.16
C GLY A 31 -0.49 17.99 -5.72
N TYR A 32 -0.25 17.10 -4.74
CA TYR A 32 -0.46 17.37 -3.32
C TYR A 32 -0.01 18.79 -2.91
N PRO A 33 -0.81 19.56 -2.14
CA PRO A 33 -1.99 19.15 -1.37
C PRO A 33 -3.33 19.32 -2.13
N ALA A 34 -3.35 19.22 -3.46
CA ALA A 34 -4.58 19.15 -4.22
C ALA A 34 -4.35 18.32 -5.50
N TYR A 35 -4.84 17.08 -5.52
CA TYR A 35 -4.63 16.22 -6.68
C TYR A 35 -5.47 16.68 -7.88
N LYS A 36 -5.09 16.21 -9.07
CA LYS A 36 -5.82 16.45 -10.31
C LYS A 36 -6.61 15.22 -10.73
N GLY A 37 -7.72 15.47 -11.42
CA GLY A 37 -8.53 14.40 -11.99
C GLY A 37 -7.82 13.70 -13.14
N ASN A 38 -8.34 12.53 -13.50
CA ASN A 38 -7.86 11.66 -14.57
C ASN A 38 -6.43 11.16 -14.35
N CYS A 39 -6.09 10.87 -13.09
CA CYS A 39 -4.82 10.27 -12.71
C CYS A 39 -4.92 8.73 -12.73
N HIS A 40 -3.85 8.07 -13.18
CA HIS A 40 -3.70 6.62 -13.09
C HIS A 40 -2.22 6.28 -12.94
N GLN A 41 -1.67 6.57 -11.76
CA GLN A 41 -0.24 6.48 -11.50
C GLN A 41 0.09 5.27 -10.62
N ARG A 42 0.97 4.40 -11.13
CA ARG A 42 1.49 3.26 -10.36
C ARG A 42 2.78 3.62 -9.63
N TYR A 43 2.98 2.99 -8.47
CA TYR A 43 4.17 3.12 -7.64
C TYR A 43 4.64 1.74 -7.20
N TYR A 44 5.97 1.56 -7.06
CA TYR A 44 6.52 0.31 -6.56
C TYR A 44 7.65 0.53 -5.56
N LYS A 45 7.82 -0.44 -4.65
CA LYS A 45 8.96 -0.52 -3.72
C LYS A 45 9.31 -1.99 -3.48
N ALA A 46 10.56 -2.36 -3.74
CA ALA A 46 11.06 -3.69 -3.37
C ALA A 46 11.26 -3.80 -1.86
N VAL A 47 10.88 -4.95 -1.28
CA VAL A 47 11.06 -5.28 0.14
C VAL A 47 11.84 -6.59 0.26
N GLY A 48 13.02 -6.52 0.87
CA GLY A 48 13.91 -7.67 1.02
C GLY A 48 13.41 -8.75 1.99
N PRO A 49 14.04 -9.94 1.97
CA PRO A 49 13.68 -11.06 2.85
C PRO A 49 13.79 -10.77 4.35
N LYS A 50 14.67 -9.85 4.75
CA LYS A 50 14.85 -9.41 6.14
C LYS A 50 14.44 -7.96 6.37
N GLU A 51 13.60 -7.44 5.49
CA GLU A 51 13.09 -6.08 5.55
C GLU A 51 11.58 -6.08 5.81
N VAL A 52 11.13 -4.96 6.38
CA VAL A 52 9.73 -4.57 6.46
C VAL A 52 9.62 -3.12 5.97
N LEU A 53 8.71 -2.86 5.06
CA LEU A 53 8.35 -1.51 4.63
C LEU A 53 7.25 -0.99 5.53
N VAL A 54 7.50 0.15 6.17
CA VAL A 54 6.56 0.82 7.07
C VAL A 54 5.97 2.02 6.34
N LEU A 55 4.64 2.10 6.28
CA LEU A 55 3.88 3.20 5.70
C LEU A 55 3.10 3.91 6.82
N ASP A 56 3.47 5.15 7.07
CA ASP A 56 2.85 6.03 8.07
C ASP A 56 1.99 7.09 7.37
N PHE A 57 0.67 6.96 7.52
CA PHE A 57 -0.30 7.81 6.83
C PHE A 57 -0.45 9.13 7.60
N GLU A 58 0.20 10.18 7.10
CA GLU A 58 0.12 11.52 7.68
C GLU A 58 -1.20 12.21 7.31
N HIS A 59 -1.66 12.01 6.07
CA HIS A 59 -2.90 12.57 5.58
C HIS A 59 -3.47 11.71 4.46
N VAL A 60 -4.78 11.49 4.48
CA VAL A 60 -5.57 10.95 3.37
C VAL A 60 -6.83 11.77 3.31
N ASP A 61 -7.20 12.22 2.12
CA ASP A 61 -8.41 12.96 1.78
C ASP A 61 -8.67 12.71 0.28
N ILE A 62 -9.40 11.64 0.01
CA ILE A 62 -9.68 11.11 -1.33
C ILE A 62 -11.20 10.98 -1.42
N GLU A 63 -11.80 11.19 -2.60
CA GLU A 63 -13.25 11.09 -2.80
C GLU A 63 -13.78 9.75 -2.29
N PHE A 64 -14.78 9.83 -1.41
CA PHE A 64 -15.43 8.65 -0.85
C PHE A 64 -16.56 8.14 -1.76
N ASP A 65 -16.49 6.85 -2.04
CA ASP A 65 -17.56 6.04 -2.60
C ASP A 65 -17.60 4.71 -1.82
N GLU A 66 -18.79 4.11 -1.65
CA GLU A 66 -18.96 2.89 -0.84
C GLU A 66 -18.05 1.74 -1.32
N SER A 67 -17.73 1.69 -2.61
CA SER A 67 -16.88 0.68 -3.22
C SER A 67 -15.48 1.20 -3.61
N CYS A 68 -15.14 2.45 -3.25
CA CYS A 68 -13.92 3.13 -3.70
C CYS A 68 -13.71 3.00 -5.22
N THR A 69 -14.74 3.29 -6.02
CA THR A 69 -14.69 3.09 -7.47
C THR A 69 -14.34 4.34 -8.27
N PHE A 70 -14.61 5.53 -7.74
CA PHE A 70 -14.23 6.81 -8.35
C PHE A 70 -12.74 7.09 -8.13
N ASP A 71 -12.38 7.62 -6.96
CA ASP A 71 -11.00 7.85 -6.57
C ASP A 71 -10.52 6.80 -5.56
N PHE A 72 -9.28 6.34 -5.71
CA PHE A 72 -8.68 5.46 -4.71
C PHE A 72 -7.16 5.44 -4.76
N LEU A 73 -6.57 5.21 -3.60
CA LEU A 73 -5.23 4.65 -3.46
C LEU A 73 -5.34 3.14 -3.23
N MET A 74 -4.86 2.33 -4.17
CA MET A 74 -4.73 0.89 -3.98
C MET A 74 -3.32 0.56 -3.52
N ILE A 75 -3.18 -0.23 -2.45
CA ILE A 75 -1.92 -0.77 -1.92
C ILE A 75 -2.07 -2.29 -1.86
N ASN A 76 -1.26 -3.02 -2.63
CA ASN A 76 -1.25 -4.49 -2.66
C ASN A 76 -2.65 -5.11 -2.80
N GLY A 77 -3.50 -4.50 -3.64
CA GLY A 77 -4.87 -4.94 -3.93
C GLY A 77 -5.95 -4.38 -3.00
N GLN A 78 -5.60 -3.62 -1.95
CA GLN A 78 -6.54 -3.02 -1.01
C GLN A 78 -6.73 -1.54 -1.33
N LYS A 79 -7.98 -1.09 -1.49
CA LYS A 79 -8.32 0.29 -1.82
C LYS A 79 -8.58 1.13 -0.58
N ILE A 80 -8.18 2.39 -0.66
CA ILE A 80 -8.36 3.44 0.35
C ILE A 80 -8.95 4.67 -0.35
N CYS A 81 -10.07 5.20 0.14
CA CYS A 81 -10.77 6.35 -0.47
C CYS A 81 -11.49 7.27 0.53
N GLN A 82 -10.93 7.55 1.70
CA GLN A 82 -11.61 8.42 2.69
C GLN A 82 -10.62 9.14 3.63
N GLU A 83 -11.09 10.22 4.24
CA GLU A 83 -10.34 11.03 5.21
C GLU A 83 -9.77 10.20 6.37
N SER A 84 -8.53 10.47 6.77
CA SER A 84 -7.94 9.98 8.03
C SER A 84 -8.73 10.53 9.23
N GLY A 85 -9.83 9.87 9.62
CA GLY A 85 -10.67 10.30 10.74
C GLY A 85 -12.06 9.66 10.82
N SER A 86 -12.60 9.14 9.71
CA SER A 86 -13.70 8.18 9.77
C SER A 86 -13.13 6.83 10.14
N ASN A 87 -13.78 6.09 11.05
CA ASN A 87 -13.43 4.72 11.43
C ASN A 87 -12.89 3.96 10.21
N LEU A 88 -11.60 3.64 10.22
CA LEU A 88 -10.90 2.94 9.15
C LEU A 88 -11.43 1.50 9.14
N GLU A 89 -12.65 1.33 8.65
CA GLU A 89 -13.19 0.05 8.21
C GLU A 89 -12.61 -0.21 6.82
N THR A 90 -11.28 -0.22 6.72
CA THR A 90 -10.63 -0.81 5.56
C THR A 90 -11.08 -2.26 5.56
N THR A 91 -11.96 -2.60 4.63
CA THR A 91 -12.26 -3.99 4.32
C THR A 91 -10.97 -4.56 3.71
N ILE A 92 -10.06 -5.01 4.58
CA ILE A 92 -8.95 -5.87 4.22
C ILE A 92 -9.60 -7.22 3.89
N THR A 93 -10.21 -7.33 2.70
CA THR A 93 -10.63 -8.61 2.16
C THR A 93 -9.35 -9.34 1.77
N SER A 94 -8.67 -9.92 2.75
CA SER A 94 -7.61 -10.88 2.50
C SER A 94 -8.28 -12.10 1.90
N THR A 95 -8.33 -12.18 0.58
CA THR A 95 -8.90 -13.32 -0.15
C THR A 95 -7.96 -14.52 -0.02
N THR A 96 -7.86 -15.08 1.19
CA THR A 96 -7.44 -16.47 1.30
C THR A 96 -8.67 -17.29 0.91
N ALA A 97 -8.61 -17.93 -0.25
CA ALA A 97 -9.62 -18.88 -0.70
C ALA A 97 -9.64 -20.07 0.28
N SER A 98 -10.38 -19.94 1.38
CA SER A 98 -10.68 -21.03 2.30
C SER A 98 -12.07 -21.57 1.97
N THR A 99 -12.09 -22.76 1.39
CA THR A 99 -13.28 -23.55 1.10
C THR A 99 -13.92 -24.07 2.38
N THR A 100 -14.74 -23.26 3.06
CA THR A 100 -15.70 -23.79 4.02
C THR A 100 -16.89 -22.85 4.19
N THR A 101 -18.06 -23.40 3.90
CA THR A 101 -19.39 -22.78 4.02
C THR A 101 -19.75 -22.42 5.46
N THR A 102 -19.78 -21.12 5.78
CA THR A 102 -20.73 -20.43 6.68
C THR A 102 -20.35 -18.94 6.77
N PRO A 103 -21.26 -17.97 6.57
CA PRO A 103 -20.96 -16.56 6.77
C PRO A 103 -21.02 -16.25 8.28
N TYR A 104 -19.93 -16.53 8.98
CA TYR A 104 -19.68 -15.95 10.29
C TYR A 104 -18.68 -14.82 10.07
N ILE A 105 -19.12 -13.58 10.23
CA ILE A 105 -18.26 -12.41 10.29
C ILE A 105 -17.37 -12.53 11.53
N THR A 106 -16.24 -13.24 11.40
CA THR A 106 -15.16 -13.24 12.38
C THR A 106 -14.43 -11.92 12.28
N GLU A 107 -14.67 -11.05 13.27
CA GLU A 107 -13.82 -9.93 13.66
C GLU A 107 -13.33 -9.03 12.52
N MET A 108 -14.12 -7.99 12.29
CA MET A 108 -13.67 -6.73 11.71
C MET A 108 -12.48 -6.20 12.52
N GLN A 109 -11.26 -6.46 12.04
CA GLN A 109 -10.06 -5.87 12.62
C GLN A 109 -10.13 -4.36 12.37
N VAL A 110 -10.64 -3.64 13.36
CA VAL A 110 -10.59 -2.18 13.44
C VAL A 110 -9.12 -1.81 13.34
N VAL A 111 -8.69 -1.34 12.17
CA VAL A 111 -7.33 -0.84 11.98
C VAL A 111 -7.29 0.46 12.79
N ASP A 112 -6.75 0.35 14.00
CA ASP A 112 -6.55 1.47 14.92
C ASP A 112 -5.93 2.63 14.12
N SER A 113 -6.65 3.75 14.07
CA SER A 113 -6.54 4.83 13.07
C SER A 113 -5.19 5.57 13.07
N PHE A 114 -4.18 5.05 13.77
CA PHE A 114 -2.87 5.63 14.00
C PHE A 114 -1.73 4.61 13.96
N LYS A 115 -1.97 3.36 13.54
CA LYS A 115 -0.90 2.38 13.35
C LYS A 115 -0.36 2.43 11.92
N PRO A 116 0.97 2.46 11.73
CA PRO A 116 1.53 2.36 10.39
C PRO A 116 1.19 1.00 9.77
N LEU A 117 0.99 0.99 8.46
CA LEU A 117 0.84 -0.23 7.67
C LEU A 117 2.23 -0.78 7.37
N CYS A 118 2.51 -1.99 7.83
CA CYS A 118 3.72 -2.71 7.54
C CYS A 118 3.49 -3.69 6.40
N LEU A 119 4.44 -3.76 5.47
CA LEU A 119 4.45 -4.67 4.33
C LEU A 119 5.73 -5.50 4.36
N VAL A 120 5.58 -6.79 4.12
CA VAL A 120 6.69 -7.74 3.99
C VAL A 120 6.90 -8.26 2.58
N GLU A 121 5.96 -7.98 1.69
CA GLU A 121 6.08 -8.17 0.26
C GLU A 121 6.37 -6.82 -0.40
N ASP A 122 6.79 -6.87 -1.66
CA ASP A 122 6.94 -5.67 -2.48
C ASP A 122 5.66 -4.82 -2.45
N LEU A 123 5.82 -3.50 -2.42
CA LEU A 123 4.73 -2.56 -2.63
C LEU A 123 4.41 -2.52 -4.12
N ASP A 124 3.15 -2.78 -4.46
CA ASP A 124 2.51 -2.43 -5.72
C ASP A 124 1.30 -1.55 -5.42
N ALA A 125 1.39 -0.29 -5.81
CA ALA A 125 0.36 0.69 -5.54
C ALA A 125 -0.13 1.40 -6.80
N LEU A 126 -1.40 1.80 -6.78
CA LEU A 126 -2.04 2.55 -7.86
C LEU A 126 -2.89 3.67 -7.27
N PHE A 127 -2.60 4.91 -7.66
CA PHE A 127 -3.50 6.03 -7.43
C PHE A 127 -4.33 6.29 -8.68
N HIS A 128 -5.64 6.11 -8.55
CA HIS A 128 -6.61 6.37 -9.60
C HIS A 128 -7.51 7.53 -9.20
N THR A 129 -7.77 8.44 -10.14
CA THR A 129 -8.78 9.48 -9.97
C THR A 129 -9.67 9.59 -11.20
N ASP A 130 -10.94 9.90 -10.96
CA ASP A 130 -11.94 10.22 -11.96
C ASP A 130 -11.79 11.69 -12.42
N SER A 131 -12.78 12.23 -13.13
CA SER A 131 -12.69 13.59 -13.70
C SER A 131 -13.13 14.74 -12.78
N ILE A 132 -13.83 14.46 -11.67
CA ILE A 132 -14.47 15.45 -10.80
C ILE A 132 -14.14 15.18 -9.33
N PHE A 133 -14.63 16.01 -8.40
CA PHE A 133 -14.42 15.89 -6.95
C PHE A 133 -13.00 15.54 -6.48
N ASN A 134 -12.07 16.48 -6.69
CA ASN A 134 -10.68 16.31 -6.28
C ASN A 134 -10.40 17.00 -4.94
N TYR A 135 -9.73 16.28 -4.04
CA TYR A 135 -9.46 16.68 -2.67
C TYR A 135 -7.96 16.84 -2.40
N ALA A 136 -7.53 16.85 -1.14
CA ALA A 136 -6.11 17.07 -0.82
C ALA A 136 -5.19 15.89 -1.20
N GLY A 137 -5.76 14.70 -1.32
CA GLY A 137 -5.08 13.47 -1.69
C GLY A 137 -4.42 12.81 -0.49
N PHE A 138 -3.27 12.19 -0.70
CA PHE A 138 -2.54 11.53 0.39
C PHE A 138 -1.12 12.06 0.55
N LYS A 139 -0.63 11.96 1.79
CA LYS A 139 0.77 12.11 2.19
C LYS A 139 1.12 10.98 3.15
N ILE A 140 2.07 10.14 2.74
CA ILE A 140 2.51 8.94 3.47
C ILE A 140 4.02 9.04 3.66
N ASN A 141 4.49 8.95 4.89
CA ASN A 141 5.91 8.77 5.17
C ASN A 141 6.22 7.27 5.10
N TRP A 142 7.33 6.89 4.48
CA TRP A 142 7.70 5.49 4.33
C TRP A 142 9.15 5.24 4.74
N GLU A 143 9.41 4.06 5.26
CA GLU A 143 10.75 3.64 5.67
C GLU A 143 10.92 2.12 5.62
N ILE A 144 12.06 1.66 5.12
CA ILE A 144 12.52 0.27 5.20
C ILE A 144 13.19 0.07 6.56
N LYS A 145 12.71 -0.90 7.32
CA LYS A 145 13.27 -1.31 8.61
C LYS A 145 13.75 -2.75 8.57
N ASP A 146 14.63 -3.09 9.50
CA ASP A 146 15.05 -4.46 9.74
C ASP A 146 13.90 -5.28 10.34
N LEU A 147 13.58 -6.40 9.71
CA LEU A 147 12.46 -7.27 10.07
C LEU A 147 12.57 -7.79 11.50
N CYS A 148 13.77 -8.12 11.98
CA CYS A 148 13.97 -8.83 13.24
C CYS A 148 13.97 -7.92 14.46
N SER A 149 14.18 -6.62 14.26
CA SER A 149 14.21 -5.62 15.33
C SER A 149 12.97 -4.73 15.36
N TYR A 150 12.32 -4.50 14.21
CA TYR A 150 11.14 -3.65 14.13
C TYR A 150 9.90 -4.38 14.67
N LYS A 151 9.08 -3.67 15.45
CA LYS A 151 7.86 -4.23 16.04
C LYS A 151 6.64 -3.77 15.26
N CYS A 152 6.02 -4.69 14.55
CA CYS A 152 4.72 -4.49 13.92
C CYS A 152 3.79 -5.65 14.29
N MET A 153 2.55 -5.36 14.65
CA MET A 153 1.62 -6.36 15.22
C MET A 153 0.70 -7.01 14.18
N GLN A 154 0.90 -6.76 12.88
CA GLN A 154 0.17 -7.45 11.83
C GLN A 154 0.64 -8.91 11.71
N ALA A 155 -0.31 -9.82 11.47
CA ALA A 155 -0.08 -11.26 11.56
C ALA A 155 0.93 -11.80 10.53
N ASP A 156 0.93 -11.24 9.32
CA ASP A 156 1.89 -11.53 8.24
C ASP A 156 3.33 -11.16 8.63
N ILE A 157 3.52 -10.03 9.32
CA ILE A 157 4.82 -9.60 9.84
C ILE A 157 5.32 -10.58 10.89
N LEU A 158 4.47 -10.93 11.87
CA LEU A 158 4.82 -11.88 12.93
C LEU A 158 5.19 -13.25 12.35
N ALA A 159 4.48 -13.70 11.32
CA ALA A 159 4.78 -14.94 10.61
C ALA A 159 6.14 -14.88 9.90
N LYS A 160 6.44 -13.79 9.17
CA LYS A 160 7.74 -13.64 8.49
C LYS A 160 8.89 -13.49 9.49
N GLN A 161 8.68 -12.81 10.62
CA GLN A 161 9.65 -12.72 11.70
C GLN A 161 9.99 -14.09 12.27
N ALA A 162 8.98 -14.90 12.61
CA ALA A 162 9.17 -16.25 13.12
C ALA A 162 9.95 -17.16 12.15
N ALA A 163 9.84 -16.91 10.85
CA ALA A 163 10.55 -17.68 9.83
C ALA A 163 12.01 -17.25 9.58
N ASN A 164 12.41 -16.01 9.93
CA ASN A 164 13.64 -15.40 9.42
C ASN A 164 14.62 -14.82 10.46
N CYS A 165 14.31 -14.83 11.77
CA CYS A 165 15.01 -14.04 12.79
C CYS A 165 15.82 -14.81 13.87
#